data_AF-A0A520GTG8-F1
#
_entry.id   AF-A0A520GTG8-F1
#
_cell.length_a   1.000
_cell.length_b   1.000
_cell.length_c   1.000
_cell.angle_alpha   90.00
_cell.angle_beta   90.00
_cell.angle_gamma   90.00
#
_symmetry.space_group_name_H-M   'P 1'
#
loop_
_entity.id
_entity.type
_entity.pdbx_description
1 polymer ?
#
loop_
_entity_poly.entity_id
_entity_poly.type
_entity_poly.pdbx_seq_one_letter_code
_entity_poly.pdbx_strand_id
1 'polypeptide(L)'
;LMVIEHAERFGLSQLHQLRGRVGRGAAASACVLLYAPNEAGRVGETARARLKAMAETGDGFEIARRDLEIRGPGEFLGAKQSGAPLLRFADLDDDALLLDWARELAPRMLDRDPELAQRHVERWLGGKAQYLKA
;
A
#
# COMPACT_ATOMS: atom_id res chain seq x y z
N LEU A 1 -1.76 -18.81 -20.95
CA LEU A 1 -1.25 -17.50 -21.40
C LEU A 1 -2.26 -16.42 -20.98
N MET A 2 -1.81 -15.33 -20.38
CA MET A 2 -2.61 -14.13 -20.07
C MET A 2 -2.01 -12.95 -20.83
N VAL A 3 -2.84 -12.13 -21.48
CA VAL A 3 -2.40 -10.91 -22.15
C VAL A 3 -3.23 -9.75 -21.59
N ILE A 4 -2.56 -8.73 -21.10
CA ILE A 4 -3.20 -7.51 -20.57
C ILE A 4 -2.84 -6.37 -21.50
N GLU A 5 -3.84 -5.87 -22.24
CA GLU A 5 -3.70 -4.70 -23.10
C GLU A 5 -3.86 -3.40 -22.29
N HIS A 6 -3.16 -2.35 -22.72
CA HIS A 6 -3.14 -1.06 -22.03
C HIS A 6 -2.83 -1.17 -20.54
N ALA A 7 -1.86 -2.03 -20.20
CA ALA A 7 -1.50 -2.34 -18.82
C ALA A 7 -1.08 -1.11 -18.00
N GLU A 8 -0.62 -0.03 -18.65
CA GLU A 8 -0.26 1.24 -18.03
C GLU A 8 -1.42 1.92 -17.29
N ARG A 9 -2.66 1.62 -17.69
CA ARG A 9 -3.89 2.21 -17.14
C ARG A 9 -4.34 1.59 -15.83
N PHE A 10 -3.84 0.41 -15.50
CA PHE A 10 -4.24 -0.32 -14.30
C PHE A 10 -3.36 0.02 -13.10
N GLY A 11 -3.96 -0.04 -11.91
CA GLY A 11 -3.23 -0.03 -10.65
C GLY A 11 -2.42 -1.32 -10.45
N LEU A 12 -1.37 -1.26 -9.63
CA LEU A 12 -0.47 -2.39 -9.42
C LEU A 12 -1.20 -3.60 -8.79
N SER A 13 -2.08 -3.34 -7.82
CA SER A 13 -2.93 -4.38 -7.20
C SER A 13 -3.90 -5.03 -8.20
N GLN A 14 -4.46 -4.27 -9.14
CA GLN A 14 -5.35 -4.80 -10.18
C GLN A 14 -4.58 -5.73 -11.14
N LEU A 15 -3.38 -5.33 -11.55
CA LEU A 15 -2.51 -6.16 -12.38
C LEU A 15 -2.14 -7.48 -11.68
N HIS A 16 -1.85 -7.42 -10.37
CA HIS A 16 -1.57 -8.61 -9.56
C HIS A 16 -2.75 -9.58 -9.52
N GLN A 17 -3.95 -9.07 -9.26
CA GLN A 17 -5.17 -9.87 -9.24
C GLN A 17 -5.46 -10.50 -10.61
N LEU A 18 -5.28 -9.76 -11.71
CA LEU A 18 -5.47 -10.27 -13.07
C LEU A 18 -4.46 -11.39 -13.39
N ARG A 19 -3.18 -11.21 -13.05
CA ARG A 19 -2.15 -12.24 -13.20
C ARG A 19 -2.50 -13.51 -12.43
N GLY A 20 -3.02 -13.39 -11.21
CA GLY A 20 -3.43 -14.52 -10.37
C GLY A 20 -4.62 -15.34 -10.88
N ARG A 21 -5.30 -14.88 -11.95
CA ARG A 21 -6.37 -15.63 -12.62
C ARG A 21 -5.85 -16.70 -13.60
N VAL A 22 -4.55 -16.72 -13.87
CA VAL A 22 -3.89 -17.79 -14.66
C VAL A 22 -2.86 -18.54 -13.82
N GLY A 23 -2.53 -19.78 -14.21
CA GLY A 23 -1.47 -20.57 -13.56
C GLY A 23 -1.91 -21.43 -12.38
N ARG A 24 -3.19 -21.81 -12.28
CA ARG A 24 -3.69 -22.73 -11.23
C ARG A 24 -3.46 -24.22 -11.51
N GLY A 25 -2.82 -24.57 -12.63
CA GLY A 25 -2.54 -25.95 -13.02
C GLY A 25 -1.04 -26.23 -13.13
N ALA A 26 -0.68 -27.48 -13.42
CA ALA A 26 0.72 -27.91 -13.56
C ALA A 26 1.46 -27.30 -14.77
N ALA A 27 0.73 -26.69 -15.71
CA ALA A 27 1.30 -26.08 -16.89
C ALA A 27 1.88 -24.68 -16.59
N ALA A 28 3.06 -24.40 -17.12
CA ALA A 28 3.68 -23.08 -17.03
C ALA A 28 2.74 -22.00 -17.61
N SER A 29 2.48 -20.97 -16.82
CA SER A 29 1.67 -19.82 -17.24
C SER A 29 2.55 -18.60 -17.47
N ALA A 30 2.38 -17.95 -18.62
CA ALA A 30 2.96 -16.65 -18.92
C ALA A 30 1.91 -15.53 -18.84
N CYS A 31 2.30 -14.36 -18.34
CA CYS A 31 1.52 -13.13 -18.35
C CYS A 31 2.28 -12.07 -19.14
N VAL A 32 1.66 -11.56 -20.21
CA VAL A 32 2.22 -10.56 -21.11
C VAL A 32 1.52 -9.23 -20.86
N LEU A 33 2.32 -8.19 -20.58
CA LEU A 33 1.84 -6.84 -20.35
C LEU A 33 2.11 -6.01 -21.60
N LEU A 34 1.06 -5.61 -22.30
CA LEU A 34 1.14 -4.70 -23.43
C LEU A 34 0.80 -3.30 -22.95
N TYR A 35 1.65 -2.33 -23.28
CA TYR A 35 1.43 -0.95 -22.91
C TYR A 35 1.58 -0.02 -24.11
N ALA A 36 0.82 1.08 -24.09
CA ALA A 36 0.91 2.11 -25.12
C ALA A 36 1.70 3.33 -24.58
N PRO A 37 2.71 3.83 -25.32
CA PRO A 37 3.31 5.11 -25.01
C PRO A 37 2.32 6.26 -25.26
N ASN A 38 2.49 7.38 -24.55
CA ASN A 38 1.70 8.59 -24.74
C ASN A 38 2.10 9.35 -26.02
N GLU A 39 1.47 10.50 -26.27
CA GLU A 39 1.74 11.37 -27.43
C GLU A 39 3.22 11.79 -27.57
N ALA A 40 3.96 11.82 -26.47
CA ALA A 40 5.40 12.10 -26.43
C ALA A 40 6.27 10.83 -26.55
N GLY A 41 5.70 9.68 -26.93
CA GLY A 41 6.40 8.42 -27.12
C GLY A 41 6.87 7.75 -25.81
N ARG A 42 6.37 8.17 -24.64
CA ARG A 42 6.83 7.68 -23.33
C ARG A 42 5.69 7.10 -22.51
N VAL A 43 6.01 6.11 -21.67
CA VAL A 43 5.11 5.69 -20.58
C VAL A 43 5.40 6.59 -19.39
N GLY A 44 4.36 7.11 -18.73
CA GLY A 44 4.53 7.92 -17.51
C GLY A 44 5.32 7.16 -16.44
N GLU A 45 6.15 7.88 -15.67
CA GLU A 45 7.12 7.27 -14.75
C GLU A 45 6.45 6.34 -13.73
N THR A 46 5.32 6.76 -13.14
CA THR A 46 4.51 5.95 -12.23
C THR A 46 4.00 4.66 -12.90
N ALA A 47 3.49 4.75 -14.14
CA ALA A 47 3.01 3.58 -14.85
C ALA A 47 4.15 2.62 -15.19
N ARG A 48 5.31 3.16 -15.58
CA ARG A 48 6.53 2.37 -15.82
C ARG A 48 6.99 1.65 -14.55
N ALA A 49 6.98 2.32 -13.39
CA ALA A 49 7.33 1.72 -12.11
C ALA A 49 6.39 0.54 -11.75
N ARG A 50 5.08 0.71 -11.94
CA ARG A 50 4.09 -0.37 -11.70
C ARG A 50 4.32 -1.57 -12.62
N LEU A 51 4.51 -1.33 -13.92
CA LEU A 51 4.77 -2.41 -14.89
C LEU A 51 6.06 -3.16 -14.57
N LYS A 52 7.12 -2.43 -14.19
CA LYS A 52 8.39 -3.02 -13.74
C LYS A 52 8.19 -3.88 -12.49
N ALA A 53 7.44 -3.39 -11.50
CA ALA A 53 7.15 -4.16 -10.29
C ALA A 53 6.41 -5.48 -10.58
N MET A 54 5.45 -5.47 -11.50
CA MET A 54 4.74 -6.69 -11.93
C MET A 54 5.63 -7.70 -12.65
N ALA A 55 6.66 -7.23 -13.37
CA ALA A 55 7.59 -8.09 -14.09
C ALA A 55 8.66 -8.71 -13.17
N GLU A 56 9.07 -7.99 -12.13
CA GLU A 56 10.15 -8.42 -11.24
C GLU A 56 9.72 -9.39 -10.14
N THR A 57 8.48 -9.32 -9.66
CA THR A 57 8.05 -10.16 -8.54
C THR A 57 6.61 -10.67 -8.64
N GLY A 58 6.45 -11.92 -8.21
CA GLY A 58 5.17 -12.60 -8.03
C GLY A 58 4.53 -12.37 -6.66
N ASP A 59 5.35 -12.02 -5.66
CA ASP A 59 4.97 -11.99 -4.25
C ASP A 59 3.98 -10.84 -3.98
N GLY A 60 2.84 -11.17 -3.38
CA GLY A 60 1.81 -10.21 -3.03
C GLY A 60 2.27 -9.17 -1.99
N PHE A 61 3.16 -9.54 -1.06
CA PHE A 61 3.67 -8.62 -0.04
C PHE A 61 4.60 -7.57 -0.63
N GLU A 62 5.58 -7.99 -1.44
CA GLU A 62 6.48 -7.05 -2.14
C GLU A 62 5.72 -6.15 -3.12
N ILE A 63 4.69 -6.68 -3.76
CA ILE A 63 3.81 -5.91 -4.64
C ILE A 63 3.05 -4.83 -3.85
N ALA A 64 2.55 -5.16 -2.65
CA ALA A 64 1.87 -4.19 -1.78
C ALA A 64 2.83 -3.11 -1.29
N ARG A 65 4.06 -3.47 -0.91
CA ARG A 65 5.11 -2.52 -0.49
C ARG A 65 5.44 -1.54 -1.60
N ARG A 66 5.69 -2.03 -2.81
CA ARG A 66 5.96 -1.18 -3.98
C ARG A 66 4.76 -0.33 -4.39
N ASP A 67 3.52 -0.81 -4.24
CA ASP A 67 2.32 0.01 -4.50
C ASP A 67 2.25 1.18 -3.51
N LEU A 68 2.59 0.95 -2.24
CA LEU A 68 2.66 2.00 -1.22
C LEU A 68 3.75 3.04 -1.54
N GLU A 69 4.96 2.59 -1.88
CA GLU A 69 6.07 3.47 -2.29
C GLU A 69 5.68 4.34 -3.51
N ILE A 70 5.02 3.74 -4.51
CA ILE A 70 4.61 4.44 -5.74
C ILE A 70 3.48 5.46 -5.49
N ARG A 71 2.53 5.16 -4.59
CA ARG A 71 1.40 6.07 -4.26
C ARG A 71 1.79 7.14 -3.24
N GLY A 72 2.78 6.82 -2.41
CA GLY A 72 3.15 7.57 -1.21
C GLY A 72 2.19 7.31 -0.04
N PRO A 73 2.66 7.46 1.22
CA PRO A 73 1.90 7.15 2.43
C PRO A 73 0.63 8.01 2.62
N GLY A 74 0.53 9.16 1.94
CA GLY A 74 -0.62 10.07 2.03
C GLY A 74 -1.92 9.59 1.36
N GLU A 75 -1.88 8.59 0.46
CA GLU A 75 -3.10 8.06 -0.18
C GLU A 75 -3.81 6.96 0.61
N PHE A 76 -3.10 6.25 1.50
CA PHE A 76 -3.64 5.08 2.21
C PHE A 76 -4.82 5.40 3.15
N LEU A 77 -4.86 6.61 3.71
CA LEU A 77 -5.88 7.04 4.68
C LEU A 77 -6.98 7.95 4.08
N GLY A 78 -7.09 8.03 2.75
CA GLY A 78 -8.09 8.91 2.10
C GLY A 78 -7.83 10.41 2.30
N ALA A 79 -6.63 10.79 2.75
CA ALA A 79 -6.29 12.15 3.15
C ALA A 79 -6.20 13.14 1.96
N LYS A 80 -5.94 12.67 0.73
CA LYS A 80 -5.91 13.53 -0.46
C LYS A 80 -7.27 14.18 -0.79
N GLN A 81 -8.40 13.58 -0.42
CA GLN A 81 -9.73 14.13 -0.71
C GLN A 81 -10.36 14.89 0.47
N SER A 82 -9.92 14.65 1.71
CA SER A 82 -10.53 15.25 2.91
C SER A 82 -9.88 16.55 3.36
N GLY A 83 -8.78 16.99 2.73
CA GLY A 83 -8.03 18.17 3.17
C GLY A 83 -7.40 18.00 4.56
N ALA A 84 -7.44 16.80 5.13
CA ALA A 84 -6.74 16.47 6.35
C ALA A 84 -5.23 16.56 6.10
N PRO A 85 -4.44 17.04 7.08
CA PRO A 85 -2.99 17.05 6.94
C PRO A 85 -2.55 15.64 6.54
N LEU A 86 -1.68 15.54 5.54
CA LEU A 86 -0.88 14.34 5.32
C LEU A 86 -0.29 13.90 6.66
N LEU A 87 0.18 12.65 6.75
CA LEU A 87 1.21 12.27 7.73
C LEU A 87 2.39 13.24 7.57
N ARG A 88 2.28 14.44 8.13
CA ARG A 88 3.16 15.57 7.86
C ARG A 88 4.48 15.40 8.63
N PHE A 89 4.56 14.35 9.46
CA PHE A 89 5.59 14.14 10.45
C PHE A 89 5.92 12.67 10.72
N ALA A 90 5.29 11.71 10.04
CA ALA A 90 5.56 10.29 10.29
C ALA A 90 5.71 9.53 8.97
N ASP A 91 6.87 8.91 8.79
CA ASP A 91 7.20 8.07 7.65
C ASP A 91 7.20 6.61 8.13
N LEU A 92 6.37 5.76 7.52
CA LEU A 92 6.21 4.38 7.96
C LEU A 92 7.48 3.55 7.76
N ASP A 93 8.37 3.96 6.85
CA ASP A 93 9.64 3.30 6.60
C ASP A 93 10.72 3.80 7.59
N ASP A 94 10.82 5.12 7.81
CA ASP A 94 11.83 5.68 8.72
C ASP A 94 11.45 5.53 10.21
N ASP A 95 10.15 5.48 10.53
CA ASP A 95 9.66 5.39 11.92
C ASP A 95 9.39 3.95 12.38
N ALA A 96 9.85 2.95 11.63
CA ALA A 96 9.66 1.54 11.96
C ALA A 96 10.12 1.20 13.41
N LEU A 97 11.22 1.79 13.86
CA LEU A 97 11.72 1.64 15.24
C LEU A 97 10.77 2.22 16.29
N LEU A 98 10.13 3.35 16.01
CA LEU A 98 9.14 3.94 16.90
C LEU A 98 7.87 3.08 16.99
N LEU A 99 7.48 2.48 15.86
CA LEU A 99 6.39 1.50 15.79
C LEU A 99 6.68 0.25 16.62
N ASP A 100 7.90 -0.26 16.56
CA ASP A 100 8.31 -1.43 17.36
C ASP A 100 8.28 -1.12 18.86
N TRP A 101 8.82 0.03 19.28
CA TRP A 101 8.74 0.45 20.68
C TRP A 101 7.30 0.66 21.14
N ALA A 102 6.45 1.27 20.32
CA ALA A 102 5.04 1.44 20.64
C ALA A 102 4.33 0.08 20.78
N ARG A 103 4.63 -0.89 19.92
CA ARG A 103 4.10 -2.27 20.01
C ARG A 103 4.51 -2.99 21.28
N GLU A 104 5.75 -2.80 21.74
CA GLU A 104 6.20 -3.40 22.99
C GLU A 104 5.62 -2.73 24.23
N LEU A 105 5.45 -1.40 24.19
CA LEU A 105 5.02 -0.61 25.34
C LEU A 105 3.50 -0.63 25.54
N ALA A 106 2.70 -0.66 24.45
CA ALA A 106 1.25 -0.56 24.52
C ALA A 106 0.59 -1.65 25.38
N PRO A 107 0.94 -2.95 25.29
CA PRO A 107 0.37 -3.98 26.15
C PRO A 107 0.72 -3.75 27.63
N ARG A 108 1.96 -3.33 27.92
CA ARG A 108 2.41 -3.04 29.28
C ARG A 108 1.64 -1.87 29.89
N MET A 109 1.35 -0.85 29.09
CA MET A 109 0.57 0.31 29.49
C MET A 109 -0.90 -0.05 29.74
N LEU A 110 -1.47 -0.93 28.91
CA LEU A 110 -2.84 -1.45 29.11
C LEU A 110 -2.96 -2.26 30.40
N ASP A 111 -1.96 -3.10 30.70
CA ASP A 111 -1.98 -3.96 31.88
C ASP A 111 -1.68 -3.20 33.19
N ARG A 112 -0.74 -2.25 33.15
CA ARG A 112 -0.26 -1.56 34.36
C ARG A 112 -0.96 -0.25 34.64
N ASP A 113 -1.32 0.50 33.60
CA ASP A 113 -1.82 1.87 33.70
C ASP A 113 -3.04 2.09 32.78
N PRO A 114 -4.15 1.33 32.97
CA PRO A 114 -5.30 1.33 32.07
C PRO A 114 -5.97 2.70 31.91
N GLU A 115 -6.03 3.50 32.98
CA GLU A 115 -6.56 4.88 32.91
C GLU A 115 -5.67 5.79 32.06
N LEU A 116 -4.35 5.63 32.14
CA LEU A 116 -3.43 6.41 31.32
C LEU A 116 -3.53 5.99 29.86
N ALA A 117 -3.67 4.69 29.57
CA ALA A 117 -3.87 4.18 28.23
C ALA A 117 -5.15 4.76 27.61
N GLN A 118 -6.25 4.78 28.38
CA GLN A 118 -7.53 5.37 27.97
C GLN A 118 -7.38 6.86 27.61
N ARG A 119 -6.73 7.65 28.47
CA ARG A 119 -6.46 9.08 28.21
C ARG A 119 -5.56 9.28 26.99
N HIS A 120 -4.61 8.38 26.74
CA HIS A 120 -3.72 8.43 25.59
C HIS A 120 -4.48 8.19 24.28
N VAL A 121 -5.39 7.20 24.27
CA VAL A 121 -6.30 6.93 23.14
C VAL A 121 -7.23 8.13 22.91
N GLU A 122 -7.85 8.66 23.96
CA GLU A 122 -8.74 9.82 23.85
C GLU A 122 -8.04 11.06 23.30
N ARG A 123 -6.79 11.31 23.73
CA ARG A 123 -6.00 12.47 23.26
C ARG A 123 -5.65 12.38 21.77
N TRP A 124 -5.22 11.21 21.29
CA TRP A 124 -4.64 11.07 19.95
C TRP A 124 -5.62 10.55 18.90
N LEU A 125 -6.53 9.64 19.29
CA LEU A 125 -7.57 9.11 18.40
C LEU A 125 -8.90 9.82 18.59
N GLY A 126 -9.24 10.25 19.81
CA GLY A 126 -10.49 10.97 20.11
C GLY A 126 -11.71 10.37 19.43
N GLY A 127 -12.55 11.21 18.81
CA GLY A 127 -13.72 10.79 18.02
C GLY A 127 -13.40 10.13 16.66
N LYS A 128 -12.13 9.97 16.30
CA LYS A 128 -11.70 9.30 15.05
C LYS A 128 -11.47 7.80 15.21
N ALA A 129 -11.59 7.24 16.42
CA ALA A 129 -11.53 5.79 16.65
C ALA A 129 -12.57 5.01 15.81
N GLN A 130 -13.67 5.66 15.42
CA GLN A 130 -14.68 5.10 14.51
C GLN A 130 -14.15 4.78 13.10
N TYR A 131 -13.07 5.42 12.64
CA TYR A 131 -12.47 5.16 11.32
C TYR A 131 -11.56 3.92 11.30
N LEU A 132 -11.17 3.38 12.46
CA LEU A 132 -10.34 2.17 12.57
C LEU A 132 -11.16 0.87 12.55
N LYS A 133 -12.50 0.97 12.55
CA LYS A 133 -13.43 -0.18 12.51
C LYS A 133 -13.87 -0.58 11.09
N ALA A 134 -13.31 0.04 10.04
CA ALA A 134 -13.62 -0.24 8.64
C ALA A 134 -12.68 -1.30 8.04
#